data_AF-A0A3P7FLL3-F1
#
_entry.id   AF-A0A3P7FLL3-F1
#
_cell.length_a   1.000
_cell.length_b   1.000
_cell.length_c   1.000
_cell.angle_alpha   90.00
_cell.angle_beta   90.00
_cell.angle_gamma   90.00
#
_symmetry.space_group_name_H-M   'P 1'
#
loop_
_entity.id
_entity.type
_entity.pdbx_description
1 polymer ?
#
loop_
_entity_poly.entity_id
_entity_poly.type
_entity_poly.pdbx_seq_one_letter_code
_entity_poly.pdbx_strand_id
1 'polypeptide(L)'
;MVKEFMDIKKSCPPPAQLKKTAFDKNTDKNRYKDVYCTDDTRVVLSYPEGGNDYIHANWVDIGESKHRFICTQAPKANTVADFWRMVWQEKSKAIVMLCNIMECGKKKCEQYWPDKKDETVSLLKTFSLQLRPTKGSAITTRAPILGDMLRSKIRKSLCQDQQARFFCAGFTHGALCFA
;
A
#
# COMPACT_ATOMS: atom_id res chain seq x y z
N MET A 1 -28.46 -5.12 -8.37
CA MET A 1 -27.11 -5.71 -8.27
C MET A 1 -26.47 -5.97 -9.63
N VAL A 2 -26.94 -6.91 -10.47
CA VAL A 2 -26.30 -7.19 -11.78
C VAL A 2 -26.35 -5.99 -12.74
N LYS A 3 -27.52 -5.34 -12.86
CA LYS A 3 -27.71 -4.14 -13.69
C LYS A 3 -26.75 -3.01 -13.28
N GLU A 4 -26.73 -2.70 -11.99
CA GLU A 4 -25.86 -1.68 -11.38
C GLU A 4 -24.36 -1.96 -11.61
N PHE A 5 -23.92 -3.20 -11.42
CA PHE A 5 -22.54 -3.60 -11.73
C PHE A 5 -22.19 -3.36 -13.20
N MET A 6 -23.09 -3.71 -14.12
CA MET A 6 -22.88 -3.49 -15.55
C MET A 6 -22.86 -1.99 -15.90
N ASP A 7 -23.66 -1.17 -15.22
CA ASP A 7 -23.70 0.27 -15.44
C ASP A 7 -22.42 0.96 -14.93
N ILE A 8 -21.91 0.56 -13.76
CA ILE A 8 -20.59 1.00 -13.27
C ILE A 8 -19.50 0.61 -14.27
N LYS A 9 -19.53 -0.63 -14.76
CA LYS A 9 -18.56 -1.11 -15.75
C LYS A 9 -18.56 -0.31 -17.05
N LYS A 10 -19.72 0.18 -17.50
CA LYS A 10 -19.83 1.07 -18.68
C LYS A 10 -19.26 2.46 -18.41
N SER A 11 -19.34 2.97 -17.18
CA SER A 11 -18.82 4.28 -16.80
C SER A 11 -17.30 4.32 -16.67
N CYS A 12 -16.68 3.17 -16.40
CA CYS A 12 -15.22 3.06 -16.36
C CYS A 12 -14.64 3.10 -17.78
N PRO A 13 -13.61 3.93 -18.05
CA PRO A 13 -12.94 3.93 -19.35
C PRO A 13 -12.41 2.53 -19.69
N PRO A 14 -12.52 2.10 -20.96
CA PRO A 14 -11.99 0.81 -21.39
C PRO A 14 -10.49 0.67 -21.06
N PRO A 15 -10.00 -0.52 -20.67
CA PRO A 15 -8.59 -0.72 -20.34
C PRO A 15 -7.62 -0.33 -21.46
N ALA A 16 -8.06 -0.40 -22.72
CA ALA A 16 -7.27 0.00 -23.89
C ALA A 16 -7.00 1.51 -23.97
N GLN A 17 -7.77 2.34 -23.26
CA GLN A 17 -7.62 3.79 -23.24
C GLN A 17 -6.78 4.29 -22.05
N LEU A 18 -6.46 3.41 -21.09
CA LEU A 18 -5.68 3.75 -19.92
C LEU A 18 -4.17 3.71 -20.25
N LYS A 19 -3.47 4.80 -19.95
CA LYS A 19 -2.00 4.82 -20.04
C LYS A 19 -1.42 3.90 -18.98
N LYS A 20 -0.55 2.97 -19.38
CA LYS A 20 0.06 1.95 -18.50
C LYS A 20 1.53 1.69 -18.84
N THR A 21 2.21 2.72 -19.32
CA THR A 21 3.61 2.71 -19.77
C THR A 21 4.54 2.22 -18.68
N ALA A 22 4.35 2.66 -17.43
CA ALA A 22 5.18 2.23 -16.32
C ALA A 22 4.89 0.77 -15.93
N PHE A 23 3.63 0.34 -16.00
CA PHE A 23 3.23 -1.05 -15.77
C PHE A 23 3.86 -2.00 -16.79
N ASP A 24 3.80 -1.65 -18.08
CA ASP A 24 4.34 -2.48 -19.17
C ASP A 24 5.89 -2.56 -19.15
N LYS A 25 6.57 -1.54 -18.62
CA LYS A 25 8.03 -1.55 -18.43
C LYS A 25 8.50 -2.38 -17.23
N ASN A 26 7.67 -2.53 -16.20
CA ASN A 26 8.04 -3.15 -14.91
C ASN A 26 7.27 -4.47 -14.66
N THR A 27 7.21 -5.34 -15.68
CA THR A 27 6.40 -6.57 -15.65
C THR A 27 6.78 -7.53 -14.51
N ASP A 28 8.05 -7.53 -14.08
CA ASP A 28 8.59 -8.33 -12.99
C ASP A 28 8.05 -7.90 -11.61
N LYS A 29 7.66 -6.63 -11.48
CA LYS A 29 7.07 -6.06 -10.25
C LYS A 29 5.57 -6.26 -10.15
N ASN A 30 4.90 -6.67 -11.24
CA ASN A 30 3.46 -6.90 -11.26
C ASN A 30 3.12 -8.31 -10.77
N ARG A 31 2.11 -8.45 -9.91
CA ARG A 31 1.66 -9.77 -9.43
C ARG A 31 0.77 -10.47 -10.46
N TYR A 32 -0.07 -9.69 -11.14
CA TYR A 32 -1.04 -10.17 -12.12
C TYR A 32 -0.89 -9.36 -13.41
N LYS A 33 -0.95 -10.04 -14.57
CA LYS A 33 -0.80 -9.40 -15.88
C LYS A 33 -2.09 -8.72 -16.35
N ASP A 34 -3.22 -9.12 -15.80
CA ASP A 34 -4.57 -8.68 -16.12
C ASP A 34 -5.10 -7.58 -15.17
N VAL A 35 -4.32 -7.21 -14.16
CA VAL A 35 -4.64 -6.09 -13.24
C VAL A 35 -3.67 -4.94 -13.50
N TYR A 36 -4.12 -3.92 -14.22
CA TYR A 36 -3.27 -2.81 -14.65
C TYR A 36 -3.10 -1.74 -13.58
N CYS A 37 -1.87 -1.21 -13.47
CA CYS A 37 -1.58 0.04 -12.75
C CYS A 37 -1.60 1.18 -13.78
N THR A 38 -2.47 2.16 -13.59
CA THR A 38 -2.61 3.29 -14.52
C THR A 38 -1.56 4.36 -14.23
N ASP A 39 -0.99 4.95 -15.29
CA ASP A 39 0.03 5.99 -15.15
C ASP A 39 -0.53 7.28 -14.53
N ASP A 40 -1.80 7.60 -14.77
CA ASP A 40 -2.41 8.87 -14.38
C ASP A 40 -2.52 9.05 -12.85
N THR A 41 -2.68 7.95 -12.10
CA THR A 41 -2.87 8.01 -10.64
C THR A 41 -1.87 7.15 -9.87
N ARG A 42 -0.84 6.59 -10.53
CA ARG A 42 0.14 5.74 -9.84
C ARG A 42 0.89 6.50 -8.77
N VAL A 43 1.29 5.79 -7.72
CA VAL A 43 2.26 6.30 -6.76
C VAL A 43 3.66 6.22 -7.38
N VAL A 44 4.42 7.30 -7.29
CA VAL A 44 5.78 7.41 -7.83
C VAL A 44 6.78 7.40 -6.68
N LEU A 45 7.67 6.42 -6.64
CA LEU A 45 8.71 6.35 -5.61
C LEU A 45 9.85 7.32 -5.94
N SER A 46 10.17 8.21 -5.01
CA SER A 46 11.20 9.25 -5.17
C SER A 46 12.54 8.92 -4.51
N TYR A 47 12.53 8.08 -3.47
CA TYR A 47 13.73 7.71 -2.71
C TYR A 47 14.06 6.23 -2.89
N PRO A 48 15.34 5.80 -3.06
CA PRO A 48 16.52 6.66 -3.22
C PRO A 48 16.55 7.33 -4.61
N GLU A 49 17.21 8.48 -4.71
CA GLU A 49 17.37 9.19 -5.98
C GLU A 49 18.04 8.31 -7.04
N GLY A 50 17.55 8.37 -8.27
CA GLY A 50 18.01 7.51 -9.37
C GLY A 50 17.58 6.03 -9.27
N GLY A 51 16.82 5.67 -8.23
CA GLY A 51 16.21 4.35 -8.09
C GLY A 51 15.01 4.15 -9.02
N ASN A 52 14.52 2.91 -9.08
CA ASN A 52 13.28 2.59 -9.78
C ASN A 52 12.08 3.27 -9.06
N ASP A 53 11.29 4.01 -9.84
CA ASP A 53 10.16 4.85 -9.39
C ASP A 53 8.82 4.10 -9.36
N TYR A 54 8.80 2.85 -9.81
CA TYR A 54 7.59 2.08 -10.01
C TYR A 54 7.27 1.18 -8.81
N ILE A 55 6.04 1.33 -8.35
CA ILE A 55 5.30 0.39 -7.51
C ILE A 55 3.89 0.22 -8.10
N HIS A 56 3.34 -0.99 -8.05
CA HIS A 56 1.97 -1.26 -8.50
C HIS A 56 0.98 -0.80 -7.42
N ALA A 57 0.77 0.52 -7.37
CA ALA A 57 -0.12 1.20 -6.45
C ALA A 57 -0.70 2.45 -7.10
N ASN A 58 -1.99 2.71 -6.88
CA ASN A 58 -2.71 3.88 -7.40
C ASN A 58 -3.40 4.63 -6.27
N TRP A 59 -3.43 5.97 -6.38
CA TRP A 59 -4.28 6.81 -5.57
C TRP A 59 -5.75 6.60 -5.94
N VAL A 60 -6.59 6.47 -4.92
CA VAL A 60 -8.04 6.36 -5.03
C VAL A 60 -8.68 7.39 -4.12
N ASP A 61 -9.47 8.25 -4.71
CA ASP A 61 -10.24 9.27 -4.00
C ASP A 61 -11.64 8.73 -3.71
N ILE A 62 -12.12 8.89 -2.47
CA ILE A 62 -13.48 8.52 -2.10
C ILE A 62 -14.34 9.77 -2.11
N GLY A 63 -14.98 10.05 -3.25
CA GLY A 63 -16.02 11.06 -3.42
C GLY A 63 -15.73 12.39 -2.73
N GLU A 64 -16.70 12.87 -1.95
CA GLU A 64 -16.62 14.16 -1.23
C GLU A 64 -15.70 14.13 0.00
N SER A 65 -15.14 12.97 0.36
CA SER A 65 -14.26 12.87 1.52
C SER A 65 -12.88 13.46 1.21
N LYS A 66 -12.29 14.12 2.19
CA LYS A 66 -10.88 14.58 2.11
C LYS A 66 -9.88 13.42 2.21
N HIS A 67 -10.35 12.19 2.40
CA HIS A 67 -9.51 11.03 2.62
C HIS A 67 -9.15 10.37 1.29
N ARG A 68 -7.84 10.21 1.07
CA ARG A 68 -7.28 9.54 -0.10
C ARG A 68 -6.69 8.21 0.33
N PHE A 69 -6.85 7.22 -0.51
CA PHE A 69 -6.39 5.87 -0.26
C PHE A 69 -5.34 5.50 -1.30
N ILE A 70 -4.43 4.64 -0.89
CA ILE A 70 -3.53 3.97 -1.82
C ILE A 70 -4.00 2.53 -1.92
N CYS A 71 -4.52 2.18 -3.09
CA CYS A 71 -4.80 0.80 -3.44
C CYS A 71 -3.55 0.20 -4.08
N THR A 72 -3.00 -0.85 -3.47
CA THR A 72 -1.80 -1.52 -3.96
C THR A 72 -2.01 -3.02 -4.07
N GLN A 73 -1.29 -3.66 -4.99
CA GLN A 73 -1.21 -5.12 -5.00
C GLN A 73 -0.57 -5.64 -3.71
N ALA A 74 -0.87 -6.89 -3.36
CA ALA A 74 -0.17 -7.61 -2.31
C ALA A 74 1.35 -7.72 -2.63
N PRO A 75 2.25 -7.30 -1.73
CA PRO A 75 3.69 -7.30 -1.99
C PRO A 75 4.23 -8.65 -2.45
N LYS A 76 5.16 -8.62 -3.40
CA LYS A 76 5.96 -9.76 -3.88
C LYS A 76 7.33 -9.74 -3.23
N ALA A 77 8.10 -10.82 -3.34
CA ALA A 77 9.41 -10.92 -2.69
C ALA A 77 10.35 -9.79 -3.13
N ASN A 78 10.34 -9.44 -4.41
CA ASN A 78 11.11 -8.35 -5.00
C ASN A 78 10.50 -6.94 -4.78
N THR A 79 9.30 -6.81 -4.21
CA THR A 79 8.63 -5.52 -4.01
C THR A 79 8.31 -5.20 -2.56
N VAL A 80 8.74 -6.02 -1.59
CA VAL A 80 8.55 -5.72 -0.15
C VAL A 80 9.25 -4.42 0.22
N ALA A 81 10.49 -4.21 -0.24
CA ALA A 81 11.23 -2.98 0.03
C ALA A 81 10.54 -1.76 -0.60
N ASP A 82 10.04 -1.89 -1.84
CA ASP A 82 9.29 -0.84 -2.54
C ASP A 82 7.99 -0.48 -1.80
N PHE A 83 7.29 -1.48 -1.25
CA PHE A 83 6.10 -1.26 -0.45
C PHE A 83 6.38 -0.43 0.80
N TRP A 84 7.45 -0.73 1.54
CA TRP A 84 7.82 0.07 2.71
C TRP A 84 8.37 1.44 2.36
N ARG A 85 9.07 1.57 1.22
CA ARG A 85 9.47 2.88 0.67
C ARG A 85 8.23 3.76 0.43
N MET A 86 7.19 3.19 -0.18
CA MET A 86 5.91 3.87 -0.41
C MET A 86 5.26 4.32 0.90
N VAL A 87 5.09 3.39 1.85
CA VAL A 87 4.48 3.66 3.17
C VAL A 87 5.23 4.79 3.90
N TRP A 88 6.56 4.76 3.85
CA TRP A 88 7.40 5.81 4.44
C TRP A 88 7.24 7.16 3.75
N GLN A 89 7.35 7.18 2.42
CA GLN A 89 7.25 8.38 1.60
C GLN A 89 5.90 9.09 1.79
N GLU A 90 4.82 8.32 1.70
CA GLU A 90 3.45 8.83 1.80
C GLU A 90 3.00 9.03 3.25
N LYS A 91 3.86 8.72 4.21
CA LYS A 91 3.60 8.85 5.66
C LYS A 91 2.32 8.10 6.08
N SER A 92 2.05 6.96 5.43
CA SER A 92 0.85 6.17 5.68
C SER A 92 0.78 5.73 7.14
N LYS A 93 -0.35 5.98 7.79
CA LYS A 93 -0.54 5.69 9.22
C LYS A 93 -1.10 4.30 9.48
N ALA A 94 -1.82 3.75 8.51
CA ALA A 94 -2.43 2.44 8.64
C ALA A 94 -2.30 1.65 7.33
N ILE A 95 -2.20 0.34 7.49
CA ILE A 95 -2.20 -0.65 6.41
C ILE A 95 -3.30 -1.65 6.74
N VAL A 96 -4.21 -1.88 5.80
CA VAL A 96 -5.25 -2.89 5.89
C VAL A 96 -4.98 -3.96 4.83
N MET A 97 -4.65 -5.15 5.31
CA MET A 97 -4.45 -6.32 4.46
C MET A 97 -5.78 -7.05 4.28
N LEU A 98 -6.21 -7.25 3.03
CA LEU A 98 -7.52 -7.87 2.71
C LEU A 98 -7.40 -9.33 2.28
N CYS A 99 -6.20 -9.90 2.25
CA CYS A 99 -5.93 -11.28 1.84
C CYS A 99 -5.07 -12.01 2.87
N ASN A 100 -5.10 -13.33 2.85
CA ASN A 100 -4.12 -14.13 3.59
C ASN A 100 -2.82 -14.27 2.80
N ILE A 101 -1.72 -14.65 3.46
CA ILE A 101 -0.45 -14.97 2.77
C ILE A 101 -0.66 -16.13 1.79
N MET A 102 -1.40 -17.15 2.22
CA MET A 102 -1.74 -18.34 1.43
C MET A 102 -3.26 -18.49 1.35
N GLU A 103 -3.78 -18.74 0.15
CA GLU A 103 -5.19 -19.04 -0.09
C GLU A 103 -5.31 -20.18 -1.10
N CYS A 104 -6.11 -21.21 -0.78
CA CYS A 104 -6.30 -22.38 -1.64
C CYS A 104 -4.97 -22.99 -2.14
N GLY A 105 -3.96 -23.06 -1.27
CA GLY A 105 -2.63 -23.59 -1.59
C GLY A 105 -1.77 -22.68 -2.47
N LYS A 106 -2.23 -21.47 -2.82
CA LYS A 106 -1.49 -20.50 -3.64
C LYS A 106 -1.04 -19.31 -2.80
N LYS A 107 0.19 -18.86 -3.05
CA LYS A 107 0.76 -17.68 -2.39
C LYS A 107 0.16 -16.39 -2.96
N LYS A 108 -0.58 -15.66 -2.14
CA LYS A 108 -1.27 -14.41 -2.52
C LYS A 108 -0.52 -13.16 -2.09
N CYS A 109 0.20 -13.23 -0.97
CA CYS A 109 0.98 -12.12 -0.44
C CYS A 109 2.32 -12.62 0.09
N GLU A 110 3.34 -11.77 0.06
CA GLU A 110 4.52 -11.98 0.91
C GLU A 110 4.28 -11.44 2.31
N GLN A 111 4.87 -12.08 3.30
CA GLN A 111 4.94 -11.51 4.62
C GLN A 111 5.89 -10.31 4.59
N TYR A 112 5.34 -9.11 4.75
CA TYR A 112 6.09 -7.86 4.73
C TYR A 112 6.28 -7.26 6.14
N TRP A 113 5.96 -8.01 7.19
CA TRP A 113 6.11 -7.60 8.58
C TRP A 113 6.89 -8.66 9.38
N PRO A 114 7.55 -8.28 10.50
CA PRO A 114 8.25 -9.24 11.36
C PRO A 114 7.29 -10.28 11.93
N ASP A 115 7.74 -11.52 12.14
CA ASP A 115 6.87 -12.58 12.68
C ASP A 115 6.77 -12.47 14.21
N LYS A 116 7.89 -12.15 14.86
CA LYS A 116 7.98 -12.08 16.31
C LYS A 116 7.87 -10.64 16.80
N LYS A 117 7.27 -10.52 17.99
CA LYS A 117 7.30 -9.28 18.77
C LYS A 117 8.77 -8.93 19.07
N ASP A 118 9.12 -7.65 18.92
CA ASP A 118 10.47 -7.10 19.09
C ASP A 118 11.51 -7.54 18.05
N GLU A 119 11.11 -8.32 17.03
CA GLU A 119 11.95 -8.60 15.89
C GLU A 119 12.09 -7.35 15.01
N THR A 120 13.34 -7.02 14.70
CA THR A 120 13.68 -5.90 13.83
C THR A 120 14.06 -6.43 12.46
N VAL A 121 13.20 -6.23 11.47
CA VAL A 121 13.51 -6.62 10.09
C VAL A 121 14.14 -5.43 9.38
N SER A 122 15.36 -5.60 8.86
CA SER A 122 16.03 -4.60 8.02
C SER A 122 15.70 -4.89 6.56
N LEU A 123 14.84 -4.07 5.97
CA LEU A 123 14.37 -4.26 4.59
C LEU A 123 15.25 -3.54 3.57
N LEU A 124 15.93 -2.49 4.03
CA LEU A 124 16.94 -1.72 3.31
C LEU A 124 18.01 -1.31 4.32
N LYS A 125 19.22 -0.97 3.88
CA LYS A 125 20.28 -0.42 4.77
C LYS A 125 19.77 0.77 5.61
N THR A 126 18.77 1.48 5.11
CA THR A 126 18.21 2.70 5.71
C THR A 126 16.93 2.48 6.53
N PHE A 127 16.23 1.35 6.35
CA PHE A 127 14.92 1.13 6.98
C PHE A 127 14.89 -0.18 7.76
N SER A 128 14.62 -0.08 9.06
CA SER A 128 14.25 -1.21 9.90
C SER A 128 12.76 -1.15 10.25
N LEU A 129 12.19 -2.27 10.66
CA LEU A 129 10.78 -2.39 10.98
C LEU A 129 10.65 -3.09 12.31
N GLN A 130 9.94 -2.47 13.26
CA GLN A 130 9.68 -3.06 14.57
C GLN A 130 8.19 -3.10 14.85
N LEU A 131 7.71 -4.28 15.27
CA LEU A 131 6.35 -4.43 15.75
C LEU A 131 6.22 -3.88 17.16
N ARG A 132 5.24 -3.00 17.36
CA ARG A 132 4.79 -2.62 18.70
C ARG A 132 3.38 -3.15 18.92
N PRO A 133 3.13 -3.91 20.00
CA PRO A 133 1.77 -4.28 20.36
C PRO A 133 0.96 -3.03 20.64
N THR A 134 -0.29 -3.03 20.20
CA THR A 134 -1.30 -2.08 20.68
C THR A 134 -2.39 -2.84 21.43
N LYS A 135 -3.17 -2.16 22.27
CA LYS A 135 -4.34 -2.77 22.93
C LYS A 135 -5.41 -3.00 21.85
N GLY A 136 -5.44 -4.21 21.28
CA GLY A 136 -6.34 -4.64 20.21
C GLY A 136 -5.61 -5.47 19.14
N SER A 137 -6.33 -6.13 18.23
CA SER A 137 -5.75 -6.92 17.12
C SER A 137 -5.04 -6.09 16.04
N ALA A 138 -4.73 -4.81 16.31
CA ALA A 138 -4.05 -3.91 15.40
C ALA A 138 -2.55 -3.86 15.67
N ILE A 139 -1.74 -4.07 14.64
CA ILE A 139 -0.29 -3.95 14.70
C ILE A 139 0.09 -2.58 14.14
N THR A 140 0.76 -1.74 14.94
CA THR A 140 1.31 -0.46 14.46
C THR A 140 2.79 -0.62 14.15
N THR A 141 3.15 -0.40 12.89
CA THR A 141 4.53 -0.35 12.45
C THR A 141 5.05 1.08 12.52
N ARG A 142 6.06 1.34 13.35
CA ARG A 142 6.84 2.57 13.24
C ARG A 142 8.06 2.27 12.39
N ALA A 143 8.16 2.91 11.24
CA ALA A 143 9.44 3.03 10.55
C ALA A 143 10.36 3.94 11.41
N PRO A 144 11.61 3.55 11.69
CA PRO A 144 12.58 4.38 12.35
C PRO A 144 12.80 5.62 11.51
N ILE A 145 12.64 6.75 12.17
CA ILE A 145 13.05 8.04 11.65
C ILE A 145 14.57 7.96 11.54
N LEU A 146 15.05 8.17 10.32
CA LEU A 146 16.41 8.53 9.94
C LEU A 146 17.13 9.17 11.13
N GLY A 147 18.27 8.59 11.51
CA GLY A 147 19.08 8.98 12.65
C GLY A 147 19.09 10.49 12.90
N ASP A 148 18.60 10.87 14.08
CA ASP A 148 18.82 12.11 14.84
C ASP A 148 18.83 13.49 14.16
N MET A 149 18.35 13.67 12.92
CA MET A 149 18.31 15.00 12.27
C MET A 149 16.91 15.62 12.10
N LEU A 150 15.83 15.04 12.63
CA LEU A 150 14.47 15.59 12.48
C LEU A 150 13.57 15.45 13.73
N ARG A 151 14.15 15.47 14.94
CA ARG A 151 13.39 15.42 16.20
C ARG A 151 12.61 16.70 16.54
N SER A 152 12.79 17.82 15.84
CA SER A 152 12.21 19.11 16.24
C SER A 152 10.83 19.44 15.65
N LYS A 153 10.29 18.69 14.67
CA LYS A 153 9.05 19.08 13.96
C LYS A 153 7.83 18.15 14.10
N ILE A 154 7.93 17.00 14.78
CA ILE A 154 6.83 16.00 14.83
C ILE A 154 6.35 15.72 16.27
N ARG A 155 6.16 16.77 17.06
CA ARG A 155 5.38 16.70 18.32
C ARG A 155 4.39 17.85 18.35
N LYS A 156 3.21 17.68 17.72
CA LYS A 156 2.02 18.44 18.12
C LYS A 156 0.63 17.97 17.66
N SER A 157 0.44 16.83 16.99
CA SER A 157 -0.95 16.43 16.64
C SER A 157 -1.20 14.92 16.63
N LEU A 158 -1.20 14.29 17.80
CA LEU A 158 -1.72 12.93 17.97
C LEU A 158 -2.50 12.87 19.29
N CYS A 159 -3.70 13.40 19.26
CA CYS A 159 -4.79 13.04 20.15
C CYS A 159 -6.10 13.27 19.38
N GLN A 160 -7.04 12.33 19.50
CA GLN A 160 -8.39 12.31 18.90
C GLN A 160 -8.44 12.04 17.39
N ASP A 161 -8.63 10.77 17.02
CA ASP A 161 -9.98 10.28 16.75
C ASP A 161 -9.97 8.80 16.38
N GLN A 162 -10.67 8.00 17.18
CA GLN A 162 -11.06 6.64 16.84
C GLN A 162 -12.47 6.69 16.26
N GLN A 163 -12.64 6.29 15.00
CA GLN A 163 -13.69 5.40 14.50
C GLN A 163 -13.75 5.52 12.97
N ALA A 164 -13.45 4.43 12.27
CA ALA A 164 -13.92 4.26 10.91
C ALA A 164 -14.41 2.82 10.76
N ARG A 165 -15.73 2.68 10.67
CA ARG A 165 -16.41 1.44 10.33
C ARG A 165 -16.28 1.20 8.83
N PHE A 166 -15.99 -0.05 8.50
CA PHE A 166 -15.62 -0.51 7.17
C PHE A 166 -16.83 -0.81 6.30
N PHE A 167 -16.73 -0.41 5.02
CA PHE A 167 -17.38 -1.12 3.94
C PHE A 167 -16.44 -1.10 2.74
N CYS A 168 -15.95 -2.27 2.32
CA CYS A 168 -15.15 -2.40 1.10
C CYS A 168 -15.73 -3.57 0.30
N ALA A 169 -16.60 -3.24 -0.66
CA ALA A 169 -17.13 -4.22 -1.59
C ALA A 169 -16.07 -4.52 -2.67
N GLY A 170 -15.65 -5.77 -2.78
CA GLY A 170 -15.18 -6.33 -4.06
C GLY A 170 -13.68 -6.47 -4.32
N PHE A 171 -12.77 -6.15 -3.39
CA PHE A 171 -11.33 -6.38 -3.60
C PHE A 171 -10.87 -7.72 -3.00
N THR A 172 -10.86 -8.78 -3.80
CA THR A 172 -10.43 -10.13 -3.38
C THR A 172 -8.91 -10.34 -3.40
N HIS A 173 -8.09 -9.33 -3.75
CA HIS A 173 -6.66 -9.55 -4.03
C HIS A 173 -5.71 -8.39 -3.66
N GLY A 174 -6.10 -7.45 -2.79
CA GLY A 174 -5.35 -6.21 -2.55
C GLY A 174 -4.94 -5.96 -1.09
N ALA A 175 -4.01 -5.01 -0.91
CA ALA A 175 -3.78 -4.33 0.36
C ALA A 175 -4.16 -2.85 0.19
N LEU A 176 -4.79 -2.27 1.20
CA LEU A 176 -5.22 -0.87 1.24
C LEU A 176 -4.33 -0.12 2.23
N CYS A 177 -3.67 0.95 1.79
CA CYS A 177 -2.88 1.81 2.67
C CYS A 177 -3.58 3.16 2.87
N PHE A 178 -3.54 3.67 4.11
CA PHE A 178 -4.18 4.92 4.53
C PHE A 178 -3.12 6.01 4.69
N ALA A 179 -3.26 7.11 3.96
CA ALA A 179 -2.48 8.34 4.16
C ALA A 179 -3.09 9.20 5.27
#